data_AF-A0AB74EQ40-F1
#
_entry.id   AF-A0AB74EQ40-F1
#
_cell.length_a   1.000
_cell.length_b   1.000
_cell.length_c   1.000
_cell.angle_alpha   90.00
_cell.angle_beta   90.00
_cell.angle_gamma   90.00
#
_symmetry.space_group_name_H-M   'P 1'
#
loop_
_entity.id
_entity.type
_entity.pdbx_description
1 polymer ?
#
loop_
_entity_poly.entity_id
_entity_poly.type
_entity_poly.pdbx_seq_one_letter_code
_entity_poly.pdbx_strand_id
1 'polypeptide(L)' 'MALGTSANASNFGISLGKSSAASGTKGIAVGTSSQATNLSAVAIGTESKAQNK' A
#
# COMPACT_ATOMS: atom_id res chain seq x y z
N MET A 1 -6.73 -2.23 6.49
CA MET A 1 -6.86 -0.93 7.20
C MET A 1 -6.32 0.16 6.30
N ALA A 2 -7.11 1.19 6.02
CA ALA A 2 -6.72 2.31 5.17
C ALA A 2 -6.86 3.62 5.94
N LEU A 3 -5.80 4.44 5.98
CA LEU A 3 -5.76 5.74 6.65
C LEU A 3 -5.17 6.80 5.69
N GLY A 4 -5.99 7.78 5.33
CA GLY A 4 -5.64 8.87 4.42
C GLY A 4 -6.64 9.01 3.27
N THR A 5 -6.68 10.18 2.63
CA THR A 5 -7.56 10.44 1.48
C THR A 5 -7.23 9.48 0.34
N SER A 6 -8.22 8.74 -0.14
CA SER A 6 -8.08 7.74 -1.22
C SER A 6 -7.11 6.59 -0.90
N ALA A 7 -6.80 6.33 0.38
CA ALA A 7 -6.03 5.16 0.76
C ALA A 7 -6.83 3.86 0.48
N ASN A 8 -6.17 2.83 -0.05
CA ASN A 8 -6.78 1.54 -0.38
C ASN A 8 -5.99 0.40 0.26
N ALA A 9 -6.64 -0.42 1.07
CA ALA A 9 -6.01 -1.59 1.69
C ALA A 9 -6.83 -2.85 1.41
N SER A 10 -6.16 -3.88 0.91
CA SER A 10 -6.70 -5.21 0.67
C SER A 10 -6.78 -6.04 1.96
N ASN A 11 -7.17 -7.32 1.85
CA ASN A 11 -7.32 -8.22 2.98
C ASN A 11 -6.04 -8.32 3.81
N PHE A 12 -6.17 -8.07 5.11
CA PHE A 12 -5.06 -8.04 6.07
C PHE A 12 -3.95 -7.03 5.73
N GLY A 13 -4.22 -6.05 4.86
CA GLY A 13 -3.25 -5.02 4.48
C GLY A 13 -3.33 -3.74 5.30
N ILE A 14 -2.26 -2.95 5.28
CA ILE A 14 -2.17 -1.63 5.90
C ILE A 14 -1.82 -0.61 4.82
N SER A 15 -2.66 0.40 4.64
CA SER A 15 -2.42 1.52 3.73
C SER A 15 -2.45 2.82 4.51
N LEU A 16 -1.35 3.57 4.54
CA LEU A 16 -1.19 4.80 5.29
C LEU A 16 -0.63 5.91 4.39
N GLY A 17 -1.41 6.96 4.15
CA GLY A 17 -1.02 8.12 3.35
C GLY A 17 -2.00 8.41 2.21
N LYS A 18 -1.97 9.65 1.71
CA LYS A 18 -2.82 10.09 0.58
C LYS A 18 -2.55 9.21 -0.64
N SER A 19 -3.59 8.61 -1.21
CA SER A 19 -3.50 7.75 -2.40
C SER A 19 -2.59 6.53 -2.25
N SER A 20 -2.30 6.10 -1.00
CA SER A 20 -1.59 4.84 -0.76
C SER A 20 -2.45 3.64 -1.18
N ALA A 21 -1.82 2.57 -1.67
CA ALA A 21 -2.49 1.37 -2.16
C ALA A 21 -1.78 0.09 -1.73
N ALA A 22 -2.22 -0.51 -0.63
CA ALA A 22 -1.86 -1.86 -0.23
C ALA A 22 -2.82 -2.88 -0.88
N SER A 23 -2.84 -2.94 -2.21
CA SER A 23 -3.77 -3.77 -2.99
C SER A 23 -3.45 -5.27 -2.93
N GLY A 24 -2.22 -5.64 -2.59
CA GLY A 24 -1.82 -7.02 -2.33
C GLY A 24 -2.34 -7.53 -0.98
N THR A 25 -2.76 -8.79 -0.93
CA THR A 25 -3.16 -9.43 0.34
C THR A 25 -1.98 -9.41 1.32
N LYS A 26 -2.22 -9.06 2.60
CA LYS A 26 -1.16 -8.87 3.61
C LYS A 26 -0.11 -7.80 3.25
N GLY A 27 -0.43 -6.89 2.32
CA GLY A 27 0.48 -5.83 1.88
C GLY A 27 0.56 -4.65 2.87
N ILE A 28 1.69 -3.97 2.90
CA ILE A 28 1.91 -2.75 3.69
C ILE A 28 2.35 -1.63 2.75
N ALA A 29 1.52 -0.59 2.59
CA ALA A 29 1.80 0.61 1.81
C ALA A 29 1.80 1.83 2.74
N VAL A 30 2.96 2.45 2.97
CA VAL A 30 3.10 3.60 3.87
C VAL A 30 3.82 4.74 3.15
N GLY A 31 3.10 5.84 2.91
CA GLY A 31 3.58 7.01 2.19
C GLY A 31 2.57 7.50 1.15
N THR A 32 2.67 8.77 0.76
CA THR A 32 1.83 9.33 -0.31
C THR A 32 2.08 8.59 -1.62
N SER A 33 1.02 8.10 -2.25
CA SER A 33 1.08 7.32 -3.51
C SER A 33 1.93 6.04 -3.45
N SER A 34 2.21 5.49 -2.26
CA SER A 34 2.88 4.20 -2.10
C SER A 34 1.99 3.04 -2.59
N GLN A 35 2.57 2.00 -3.19
CA GLN A 35 1.85 0.89 -3.81
C GLN A 35 2.48 -0.46 -3.45
N ALA A 36 1.80 -1.26 -2.64
CA ALA A 36 2.14 -2.64 -2.35
C ALA A 36 1.09 -3.56 -2.99
N THR A 37 1.32 -3.96 -4.25
CA THR A 37 0.32 -4.68 -5.07
C THR A 37 0.48 -6.20 -5.03
N ASN A 38 1.60 -6.71 -4.53
CA ASN A 38 1.90 -8.14 -4.43
C ASN A 38 1.48 -8.74 -3.08
N LEU A 39 1.31 -10.07 -3.04
CA LEU A 39 1.10 -10.82 -1.78
C LEU A 39 2.25 -10.55 -0.80
N SER A 40 1.91 -10.10 0.41
CA SER A 40 2.86 -9.79 1.49
C SER A 40 3.90 -8.72 1.13
N ALA A 41 3.63 -7.87 0.13
CA ALA A 41 4.56 -6.83 -0.29
C ALA A 41 4.61 -5.65 0.68
N VAL A 42 5.79 -5.02 0.78
CA VAL A 42 6.02 -3.86 1.66
C VAL A 42 6.57 -2.71 0.83
N ALA A 43 5.80 -1.64 0.68
CA ALA A 43 6.18 -0.40 0.00
C ALA A 43 6.14 0.76 1.02
N ILE A 44 7.30 1.25 1.42
CA ILE A 44 7.43 2.35 2.38
C ILE A 44 8.18 3.50 1.71
N GLY A 45 7.61 4.70 1.79
CA GLY A 45 8.09 5.93 1.16
C GLY A 45 7.10 6.52 0.17
N THR A 46 7.23 7.82 -0.11
CA THR A 46 6.46 8.51 -1.15
C THR A 46 6.72 7.85 -2.51
N GLU A 47 5.66 7.48 -3.22
CA GLU A 47 5.71 6.83 -4.55
C GLU A 47 6.44 5.48 -4.61
N SER A 48 6.75 4.86 -3.47
CA SER A 48 7.38 3.55 -3.39
C SER A 48 6.48 2.46 -3.98
N LYS A 49 7.03 1.54 -4.77
CA LYS A 49 6.28 0.45 -5.44
C LYS A 49 6.89 -0.92 -5.14
N ALA A 50 6.09 -1.79 -4.54
CA ALA A 50 6.42 -3.19 -4.30
C ALA A 50 5.41 -4.05 -5.08
N GLN A 51 5.81 -4.44 -6.29
CA GLN A 51 5.01 -5.13 -7.29
C GLN A 51 5.89 -6.12 -8.07
N ASN A 52 5.28 -7.10 -8.74
CA ASN A 52 6.01 -7.99 -9.66
C ASN A 52 6.64 -7.19 -10.81
N LYS A 53 7.74 -7.72 -11.38
CA LYS A 53 8.37 -7.18 -12.58
C LYS A 53 7.45 -7.28 -13.80
#